data_AF-F0SNF9-F1
#
_entry.id   AF-F0SNF9-F1
#
_cell.length_a   1.000
_cell.length_b   1.000
_cell.length_c   1.000
_cell.angle_alpha   90.00
_cell.angle_beta   90.00
_cell.angle_gamma   90.00
#
_symmetry.space_group_name_H-M   'P 1'
#
loop_
_entity.id
_entity.type
_entity.pdbx_description
1 polymer ?
#
loop_
_entity_poly.entity_id
_entity_poly.type
_entity_poly.pdbx_seq_one_letter_code
_entity_poly.pdbx_strand_id
1 'polypeptide(L)'
;MKLIAVCRKKRKPYPGDICHQVRRFQFDGLARRGDYERHMAPPVAYWSEDRTPLTCSRHGRFVPDIFMPHISWVISEKVKAALPDSVPSDFLPVNFEKLVDFPLIGEEVEHWDPPAFVDFPPDLINNYPDVSAFHQKVGPYYEWLAPLPRTLTEEFQDINHIDILIDEMNHEEDIPISHKMIETYPAMTTGRFTLFAPAVFEIISPFLDWDYFVKTELEI
;
A
#
# COMPACT_ATOMS: atom_id res chain seq x y z
N MET A 1 -12.51 22.39 -1.49
CA MET A 1 -12.92 20.97 -1.48
C MET A 1 -12.04 20.20 -0.50
N LYS A 2 -12.50 19.07 0.07
CA LYS A 2 -11.68 18.26 0.97
C LYS A 2 -11.04 17.07 0.26
N LEU A 3 -9.81 16.75 0.62
CA LEU A 3 -9.12 15.51 0.27
C LEU A 3 -8.59 14.80 1.51
N ILE A 4 -8.39 13.50 1.39
CA ILE A 4 -7.72 12.69 2.40
C ILE A 4 -6.44 12.14 1.78
N ALA A 5 -5.29 12.58 2.29
CA ALA A 5 -4.02 11.97 1.96
C ALA A 5 -3.73 10.84 2.93
N VAL A 6 -3.43 9.65 2.42
CA VAL A 6 -3.05 8.47 3.19
C VAL A 6 -1.64 8.07 2.80
N CYS A 7 -0.79 7.80 3.78
CA CYS A 7 0.54 7.25 3.55
C CYS A 7 0.88 6.18 4.60
N ARG A 8 1.95 5.45 4.34
CA ARG A 8 2.53 4.53 5.32
C ARG A 8 3.21 5.34 6.43
N LYS A 9 2.97 4.98 7.69
CA LYS A 9 3.70 5.52 8.83
C LYS A 9 5.21 5.30 8.64
N LYS A 10 6.01 6.34 8.91
CA LYS A 10 7.46 6.16 9.05
C LYS A 10 7.67 5.19 10.22
N ARG A 11 8.29 4.02 9.97
CA ARG A 11 8.59 3.06 11.03
C ARG A 11 9.43 3.78 12.09
N LYS A 12 8.83 4.13 13.23
CA LYS A 12 9.60 4.41 14.44
C LYS A 12 10.10 3.06 14.96
N PRO A 13 11.39 2.90 15.28
CA PRO A 13 11.79 1.74 16.07
C PRO A 13 11.02 1.81 17.39
N TYR A 14 10.14 0.84 17.65
CA TYR A 14 9.36 0.80 18.88
C TYR A 14 10.29 0.56 20.07
N PRO A 15 10.35 1.46 21.07
CA PRO A 15 10.93 1.13 22.36
C PRO A 15 9.81 0.60 23.27
N GLY A 16 9.79 -0.71 23.51
CA GLY A 16 9.32 -1.25 24.79
C GLY A 16 7.81 -1.42 25.04
N ASP A 17 6.98 -1.79 24.07
CA ASP A 17 5.60 -2.24 24.37
C ASP A 17 5.48 -3.77 24.41
N ILE A 18 5.23 -4.26 25.63
CA ILE A 18 4.97 -5.64 26.02
C ILE A 18 3.66 -6.09 25.38
N CYS A 19 3.73 -6.98 24.38
CA CYS A 19 2.54 -7.49 23.72
C CYS A 19 2.12 -8.84 24.30
N HIS A 20 1.03 -8.83 25.08
CA HIS A 20 0.40 -10.01 25.63
C HIS A 20 0.08 -11.07 24.55
N GLN A 21 0.33 -12.31 24.93
CA GLN A 21 0.06 -13.58 24.25
C GLN A 21 -1.06 -13.53 23.21
N VAL A 22 -0.71 -13.74 21.93
CA VAL A 22 -1.57 -14.54 21.04
C VAL A 22 -0.74 -15.05 19.87
N ARG A 23 -0.89 -16.35 19.57
CA ARG A 23 -0.25 -17.10 18.48
C ARG A 23 -0.29 -16.30 17.18
N ARG A 24 0.84 -16.15 16.49
CA ARG A 24 0.99 -15.34 15.26
C ARG A 24 1.60 -16.19 14.15
N PHE A 25 1.05 -16.06 12.95
CA PHE A 25 1.68 -16.44 11.70
C PHE A 25 2.42 -15.21 11.14
N GLN A 26 3.33 -15.41 10.18
CA GLN A 26 4.03 -14.34 9.46
C GLN A 26 3.65 -14.38 7.99
N PHE A 27 3.67 -13.22 7.33
CA PHE A 27 3.43 -13.09 5.89
C PHE A 27 4.58 -12.29 5.27
N ASP A 28 5.54 -12.98 4.67
CA ASP A 28 6.42 -12.35 3.70
C ASP A 28 6.07 -12.87 2.31
N GLY A 29 5.90 -11.92 1.39
CA GLY A 29 5.33 -12.13 0.07
C GLY A 29 6.23 -11.54 -1.01
N LEU A 30 6.72 -12.37 -1.93
CA LEU A 30 7.16 -11.87 -3.24
C LEU A 30 5.92 -11.81 -4.12
N ALA A 31 5.57 -10.66 -4.67
CA ALA A 31 4.44 -10.52 -5.58
C ALA A 31 4.94 -10.19 -6.99
N ARG A 32 4.31 -10.75 -8.03
CA ARG A 32 4.53 -10.36 -9.43
C ARG A 32 3.25 -9.87 -10.06
N ARG A 33 3.36 -8.83 -10.89
CA ARG A 33 2.30 -8.42 -11.81
C ARG A 33 2.00 -9.59 -12.75
N GLY A 34 0.72 -9.94 -12.92
CA GLY A 34 0.30 -10.91 -13.92
C GLY A 34 0.61 -10.44 -15.36
N ASP A 35 0.56 -11.37 -16.31
CA ASP A 35 0.77 -11.08 -17.73
C ASP A 35 -0.38 -10.18 -18.24
N TYR A 36 -0.12 -8.88 -18.38
CA TYR A 36 -1.04 -7.92 -18.98
C TYR A 36 -0.51 -7.49 -20.35
N GLU A 37 -1.31 -7.69 -21.40
CA GLU A 37 -1.03 -7.11 -22.70
C GLU A 37 -1.17 -5.58 -22.59
N ARG A 38 -0.09 -4.84 -22.90
CA ARG A 38 0.06 -3.37 -22.75
C ARG A 38 -1.02 -2.49 -23.42
N HIS A 39 -2.04 -3.07 -24.03
CA HIS A 39 -2.87 -2.40 -25.03
C HIS A 39 -4.05 -1.57 -24.50
N MET A 40 -4.31 -1.54 -23.18
CA MET A 40 -5.47 -0.82 -22.64
C MET A 40 -5.21 0.10 -21.44
N ALA A 41 -3.98 0.21 -20.97
CA ALA A 41 -3.67 1.13 -19.87
C ALA A 41 -3.59 2.59 -20.35
N PRO A 42 -4.18 3.55 -19.62
CA PRO A 42 -3.97 4.97 -19.92
C PRO A 42 -2.47 5.31 -19.80
N PRO A 43 -1.95 6.21 -20.65
CA PRO A 43 -0.52 6.57 -20.72
C PRO A 43 0.04 7.24 -19.44
N VAL A 44 -0.79 7.37 -18.41
CA VAL A 44 -0.62 8.31 -17.28
C VAL A 44 -0.31 7.61 -15.95
N ALA A 45 -0.47 6.29 -15.88
CA ALA A 45 -0.05 5.50 -14.73
C ALA A 45 1.47 5.32 -14.74
N TYR A 46 2.14 5.55 -13.61
CA TYR A 46 3.56 5.25 -13.47
C TYR A 46 3.73 3.74 -13.45
N TRP A 47 3.93 3.16 -14.62
CA TRP A 47 4.51 1.84 -14.75
C TRP A 47 5.96 1.97 -14.32
N SER A 48 6.37 1.30 -13.24
CA SER A 48 7.75 0.82 -13.27
C SER A 48 7.82 -0.11 -14.48
N GLU A 49 8.43 0.36 -15.57
CA GLU A 49 8.63 -0.45 -16.78
C GLU A 49 9.41 -1.74 -16.46
N ASP A 50 10.13 -1.72 -15.34
CA ASP A 50 10.74 -2.89 -14.76
C ASP A 50 9.67 -3.81 -14.16
N ARG A 51 9.67 -5.05 -14.67
CA ARG A 51 8.98 -6.24 -14.11
C ARG A 51 9.54 -6.64 -12.73
N THR A 52 10.04 -5.69 -11.97
CA THR A 52 10.60 -5.91 -10.64
C THR A 52 9.48 -6.47 -9.76
N PRO A 53 9.71 -7.61 -9.08
CA PRO A 53 8.76 -8.12 -8.11
C PRO A 53 8.37 -7.04 -7.09
N LEU A 54 7.08 -6.97 -6.79
CA LEU A 54 6.57 -6.22 -5.64
C LEU A 54 7.03 -6.95 -4.38
N THR A 55 8.05 -6.43 -3.72
CA THR A 55 8.55 -7.02 -2.48
C THR A 55 7.79 -6.45 -1.29
N CYS A 56 7.07 -7.30 -0.55
CA CYS A 56 6.46 -6.91 0.71
C CYS A 56 6.95 -7.82 1.84
N SER A 57 7.38 -7.21 2.95
CA SER A 57 7.60 -7.93 4.20
C SER A 57 6.73 -7.32 5.30
N ARG A 58 5.80 -8.12 5.84
CA ARG A 58 4.89 -7.70 6.90
C ARG A 58 4.65 -8.81 7.92
N HIS A 59 4.87 -8.49 9.18
CA HIS A 59 4.57 -9.44 10.25
C HIS A 59 3.10 -9.27 10.65
N GLY A 60 2.31 -10.33 10.48
CA GLY A 60 0.89 -10.27 10.80
C GLY A 60 0.22 -11.63 10.73
N ARG A 61 -0.84 -11.82 11.51
CA ARG A 61 -1.60 -13.08 11.57
C ARG A 61 -2.41 -13.37 10.30
N PHE A 62 -2.58 -12.38 9.46
CA PHE A 62 -3.37 -12.40 8.24
C PHE A 62 -2.75 -11.43 7.24
N VAL A 63 -3.01 -11.69 5.95
CA VAL A 63 -2.70 -10.74 4.88
C VAL A 63 -3.72 -9.61 4.97
N PRO A 64 -3.30 -8.35 5.05
CA PRO A 64 -4.24 -7.25 5.17
C PRO A 64 -5.05 -7.16 3.87
N ASP A 65 -6.28 -6.67 3.98
CA ASP A 65 -7.10 -6.34 2.82
C ASP A 65 -6.44 -5.28 1.94
N ILE A 66 -5.60 -4.42 2.55
CA ILE A 66 -4.88 -3.36 1.87
C ILE A 66 -3.44 -3.25 2.41
N PHE A 67 -2.43 -3.22 1.53
CA PHE A 67 -1.04 -2.91 1.86
C PHE A 67 -0.31 -2.18 0.74
N MET A 68 0.88 -1.65 1.03
CA MET A 68 1.66 -0.82 0.10
C MET A 68 3.13 -1.28 0.08
N PRO A 69 3.51 -2.28 -0.75
CA PRO A 69 4.87 -2.84 -0.80
C PRO A 69 5.94 -1.80 -1.19
N HIS A 70 5.55 -0.78 -1.96
CA HIS A 70 6.39 0.38 -2.27
C HIS A 70 5.50 1.62 -2.47
N ILE A 71 5.27 1.99 -3.74
CA ILE A 71 4.49 3.15 -4.19
C ILE A 71 3.04 2.75 -4.48
N SER A 72 2.85 1.51 -4.95
CA SER A 72 1.54 1.02 -5.36
C SER A 72 0.78 0.40 -4.19
N TRP A 73 -0.53 0.58 -4.20
CA TRP A 73 -1.44 -0.13 -3.32
C TRP A 73 -1.71 -1.52 -3.87
N VAL A 74 -1.69 -2.51 -2.99
CA VAL A 74 -2.16 -3.87 -3.27
C VAL A 74 -3.39 -4.11 -2.40
N ILE A 75 -4.50 -4.45 -3.05
CA ILE A 75 -5.83 -4.59 -2.43
C ILE A 75 -6.39 -5.99 -2.69
N SER A 76 -7.15 -6.51 -1.73
CA SER A 76 -7.84 -7.79 -1.88
C SER A 76 -9.02 -7.68 -2.85
N GLU A 77 -9.48 -8.81 -3.39
CA GLU A 77 -10.74 -8.88 -4.17
C GLU A 77 -11.91 -8.21 -3.45
N LYS A 78 -11.98 -8.35 -2.12
CA LYS A 78 -13.05 -7.77 -1.29
C LYS A 78 -13.07 -6.24 -1.35
N VAL A 79 -11.90 -5.62 -1.31
CA VAL A 79 -11.77 -4.15 -1.41
C VAL A 79 -12.08 -3.70 -2.84
N LYS A 80 -11.53 -4.39 -3.83
CA LYS A 80 -11.81 -4.10 -5.25
C LYS A 80 -13.31 -4.15 -5.54
N ALA A 81 -14.01 -5.18 -5.05
CA ALA A 81 -15.46 -5.33 -5.22
C ALA A 81 -16.29 -4.29 -4.45
N ALA A 82 -15.72 -3.64 -3.43
CA ALA A 82 -16.38 -2.56 -2.69
C ALA A 82 -16.27 -1.21 -3.40
N LEU A 83 -15.28 -1.03 -4.29
CA LEU A 83 -15.14 0.18 -5.09
C LEU A 83 -16.23 0.23 -6.17
N PRO A 84 -16.90 1.37 -6.36
CA PRO A 84 -17.93 1.50 -7.37
C PRO A 84 -17.30 1.59 -8.77
N ASP A 85 -17.97 1.04 -9.78
CA ASP A 85 -17.51 1.10 -11.18
C ASP A 85 -17.29 2.53 -11.69
N SER A 86 -17.89 3.52 -11.03
CA SER A 86 -17.74 4.94 -11.34
C SER A 86 -16.41 5.54 -10.91
N VAL A 87 -15.58 4.82 -10.15
CA VAL A 87 -14.23 5.26 -9.79
C VAL A 87 -13.27 4.74 -10.86
N PRO A 88 -12.73 5.61 -11.73
CA PRO A 88 -11.81 5.16 -12.77
C PRO A 88 -10.56 4.58 -12.12
N SER A 89 -10.35 3.29 -12.33
CA SER A 89 -9.27 2.55 -11.68
C SER A 89 -8.95 1.31 -12.49
N ASP A 90 -7.67 1.13 -12.79
CA ASP A 90 -7.18 -0.10 -13.35
C ASP A 90 -6.63 -0.99 -12.24
N PHE A 91 -6.84 -2.30 -12.40
CA PHE A 91 -6.41 -3.31 -11.45
C PHE A 91 -5.59 -4.37 -12.17
N LEU A 92 -4.36 -4.59 -11.70
CA LEU A 92 -3.53 -5.69 -12.21
C LEU A 92 -3.57 -6.84 -11.22
N PRO A 93 -3.77 -8.08 -11.67
CA PRO A 93 -3.69 -9.24 -10.79
C PRO A 93 -2.28 -9.33 -10.19
N VAL A 94 -2.24 -9.58 -8.89
CA VAL A 94 -1.03 -9.82 -8.11
C VAL A 94 -0.98 -11.29 -7.71
N ASN A 95 0.08 -11.96 -8.11
CA ASN A 95 0.37 -13.32 -7.69
C ASN A 95 1.48 -13.30 -6.66
N PHE A 96 1.23 -13.88 -5.49
CA PHE A 96 2.29 -14.15 -4.54
C PHE A 96 3.13 -15.33 -5.06
N GLU A 97 4.40 -15.08 -5.38
CA GLU A 97 5.40 -16.06 -5.77
C GLU A 97 5.85 -16.90 -4.57
N LYS A 98 5.87 -16.31 -3.37
CA LYS A 98 6.34 -16.97 -2.16
C LYS A 98 5.62 -16.44 -0.94
N LEU A 99 5.14 -17.33 -0.09
CA LEU A 99 4.53 -17.06 1.21
C LEU A 99 5.22 -17.94 2.25
N VAL A 100 5.86 -17.33 3.24
CA VAL A 100 6.65 -18.08 4.24
C VAL A 100 5.92 -18.14 5.57
N ASP A 101 5.92 -19.31 6.21
CA ASP A 101 5.55 -19.44 7.61
C ASP A 101 6.82 -19.27 8.44
N PHE A 102 7.00 -18.08 9.00
CA PHE A 102 8.14 -17.80 9.84
C PHE A 102 7.83 -18.32 11.25
N PRO A 103 8.66 -19.23 11.80
CA PRO A 103 8.46 -19.69 13.16
C PRO A 103 8.60 -18.49 14.09
N LEU A 104 7.55 -18.23 14.87
CA LEU A 104 7.66 -17.39 16.05
C LEU A 104 8.84 -17.91 16.88
N ILE A 105 9.89 -17.11 17.02
CA ILE A 105 10.92 -17.40 18.02
C ILE A 105 10.22 -17.23 19.37
N GLY A 106 9.80 -18.36 19.95
CA GLY A 106 8.98 -18.42 21.16
C GLY A 106 9.76 -17.96 22.39
N GLU A 107 9.03 -17.32 23.31
CA GLU A 107 9.08 -17.35 24.80
C GLU A 107 10.42 -17.36 25.59
N GLU A 108 11.60 -17.55 24.99
CA GLU A 108 12.91 -17.58 25.67
C GLU A 108 13.85 -16.46 25.23
N VAL A 109 13.29 -15.30 24.89
CA VAL A 109 14.09 -14.11 24.57
C VAL A 109 13.76 -12.99 25.56
N GLU A 110 13.94 -13.26 26.85
CA GLU A 110 13.92 -12.24 27.93
C GLU A 110 15.08 -11.23 27.80
N HIS A 111 16.03 -11.45 26.89
CA HIS A 111 17.27 -10.67 26.79
C HIS A 111 17.63 -10.17 25.38
N TRP A 112 16.69 -10.15 24.44
CA TRP A 112 16.81 -9.19 23.35
C TRP A 112 16.17 -7.91 23.83
N ASP A 113 16.99 -7.04 24.41
CA ASP A 113 16.79 -5.61 24.29
C ASP A 113 16.47 -5.38 22.81
N PRO A 114 15.20 -5.12 22.43
CA PRO A 114 14.76 -5.30 21.06
C PRO A 114 15.59 -4.33 20.23
N PRO A 115 16.55 -4.79 19.40
CA PRO A 115 17.35 -3.86 18.65
C PRO A 115 16.39 -3.30 17.61
N ALA A 116 15.85 -2.12 17.93
CA ALA A 116 15.22 -1.16 17.06
C ALA A 116 14.96 -1.74 15.66
N PHE A 117 13.93 -2.60 15.54
CA PHE A 117 13.52 -3.33 14.34
C PHE A 117 14.46 -3.11 13.14
N VAL A 118 15.65 -3.74 13.20
CA VAL A 118 16.62 -3.64 12.11
C VAL A 118 15.95 -4.26 10.89
N ASP A 119 15.96 -3.53 9.78
CA ASP A 119 15.43 -3.98 8.49
C ASP A 119 15.70 -5.47 8.30
N PHE A 120 14.63 -6.27 8.29
CA PHE A 120 14.73 -7.67 7.95
C PHE A 120 15.46 -7.75 6.61
N PRO A 121 16.59 -8.48 6.51
CA PRO A 121 17.34 -8.53 5.27
C PRO A 121 16.37 -8.94 4.16
N PRO A 122 16.31 -8.22 3.03
CA PRO A 122 15.38 -8.54 1.94
C PRO A 122 15.53 -9.99 1.45
N ASP A 123 16.72 -10.57 1.65
CA ASP A 123 17.03 -11.95 1.29
C ASP A 123 16.61 -12.98 2.34
N LEU A 124 16.13 -12.59 3.53
CA LEU A 124 15.77 -13.55 4.57
C LEU A 124 14.60 -14.43 4.11
N ILE A 125 13.62 -13.85 3.38
CA ILE A 125 12.52 -14.62 2.79
C ILE A 125 13.05 -15.73 1.86
N ASN A 126 14.19 -15.54 1.20
CA ASN A 126 14.79 -16.54 0.31
C ASN A 126 15.24 -17.80 1.07
N ASN A 127 15.53 -17.67 2.36
CA ASN A 127 16.01 -18.78 3.20
C ASN A 127 14.89 -19.69 3.74
N TYR A 128 13.62 -19.27 3.64
CA TYR A 128 12.47 -20.07 4.10
C TYR A 128 11.80 -20.80 2.94
N PRO A 129 11.20 -21.98 3.15
CA PRO A 129 10.42 -22.63 2.11
C PRO A 129 9.11 -21.85 1.85
N ASP A 130 8.64 -21.89 0.60
CA ASP A 130 7.28 -21.46 0.30
C ASP A 130 6.26 -22.39 0.98
N VAL A 131 5.19 -21.82 1.50
CA VAL A 131 4.11 -22.52 2.19
C VAL A 131 2.88 -22.50 1.30
N SER A 132 2.81 -23.49 0.39
CA SER A 132 1.76 -23.56 -0.64
C SER A 132 0.33 -23.54 -0.08
N ALA A 133 0.13 -24.02 1.15
CA ALA A 133 -1.17 -23.97 1.83
C ALA A 133 -1.65 -22.54 2.14
N PHE A 134 -0.76 -21.55 2.19
CA PHE A 134 -1.13 -20.15 2.39
C PHE A 134 -1.69 -19.54 1.12
N HIS A 135 -1.18 -19.89 -0.05
CA HIS A 135 -1.68 -19.37 -1.33
C HIS A 135 -3.15 -19.69 -1.55
N GLN A 136 -3.62 -20.84 -1.05
CA GLN A 136 -5.03 -21.23 -1.08
C GLN A 136 -5.93 -20.39 -0.15
N LYS A 137 -5.35 -19.75 0.87
CA LYS A 137 -6.08 -18.98 1.89
C LYS A 137 -6.11 -17.48 1.59
N VAL A 138 -5.06 -16.96 0.99
CA VAL A 138 -4.89 -15.51 0.76
C VAL A 138 -5.94 -14.99 -0.23
N GLY A 139 -6.35 -15.81 -1.21
CA GLY A 139 -7.29 -15.38 -2.23
C GLY A 139 -6.68 -14.35 -3.20
N PRO A 140 -7.48 -13.79 -4.13
CA PRO A 140 -6.98 -12.89 -5.15
C PRO A 140 -6.65 -11.50 -4.62
N TYR A 141 -5.56 -10.93 -5.13
CA TYR A 141 -5.13 -9.57 -4.86
C TYR A 141 -4.83 -8.83 -6.16
N TYR A 142 -4.88 -7.51 -6.08
CA TYR A 142 -4.69 -6.63 -7.22
C TYR A 142 -3.83 -5.44 -6.84
N GLU A 143 -2.92 -5.06 -7.74
CA GLU A 143 -2.30 -3.74 -7.70
C GLU A 143 -3.32 -2.72 -8.20
N TRP A 144 -3.60 -1.71 -7.39
CA TRP A 144 -4.46 -0.59 -7.77
C TRP A 144 -3.62 0.48 -8.46
N LEU A 145 -3.90 0.68 -9.75
CA LEU A 145 -3.23 1.68 -10.58
C LEU A 145 -3.97 3.01 -10.46
N ALA A 146 -3.56 3.81 -9.48
CA ALA A 146 -3.96 5.21 -9.38
C ALA A 146 -3.02 6.08 -10.25
N PRO A 147 -3.54 7.09 -10.98
CA PRO A 147 -2.70 7.98 -11.76
C PRO A 147 -1.88 8.91 -10.86
N LEU A 148 -0.82 9.48 -11.43
CA LEU A 148 -0.04 10.53 -10.77
C LEU A 148 -0.64 11.91 -11.11
N PRO A 149 -0.91 12.78 -10.13
CA PRO A 149 -1.42 14.13 -10.42
C PRO A 149 -0.52 14.92 -11.38
N ARG A 150 0.81 14.77 -11.25
CA ARG A 150 1.81 15.46 -12.09
C ARG A 150 1.77 15.07 -13.57
N THR A 151 1.28 13.87 -13.89
CA THR A 151 1.19 13.40 -15.29
C THR A 151 -0.13 13.78 -15.95
N LEU A 152 -1.08 14.33 -15.17
CA LEU A 152 -2.40 14.78 -15.63
C LEU A 152 -2.48 16.30 -15.88
N THR A 153 -1.44 17.06 -15.58
CA THR A 153 -1.50 18.53 -15.56
C THR A 153 -1.84 19.16 -16.91
N GLU A 154 -1.49 18.51 -18.03
CA GLU A 154 -1.82 18.97 -19.38
C GLU A 154 -3.29 18.73 -19.75
N GLU A 155 -3.97 17.79 -19.08
CA GLU A 155 -5.36 17.41 -19.37
C GLU A 155 -6.39 18.31 -18.66
N PHE A 156 -5.99 18.99 -17.60
CA PHE A 156 -6.88 19.78 -16.76
C PHE A 156 -6.49 21.26 -16.74
N GLN A 157 -7.51 22.13 -16.78
CA GLN A 157 -7.36 23.56 -16.52
C GLN A 157 -7.43 23.83 -15.01
N ASP A 158 -7.03 25.04 -14.59
CA ASP A 158 -7.13 25.54 -13.21
C ASP A 158 -6.41 24.68 -12.17
N ILE A 159 -5.18 24.28 -12.49
CA ILE A 159 -4.29 23.58 -11.57
C ILE A 159 -3.90 24.51 -10.42
N ASN A 160 -4.23 24.08 -9.20
CA ASN A 160 -3.71 24.62 -7.95
C ASN A 160 -2.56 23.75 -7.44
N HIS A 161 -1.76 24.31 -6.55
CA HIS A 161 -0.64 23.64 -5.91
C HIS A 161 -0.96 23.50 -4.43
N ILE A 162 -1.00 22.26 -3.93
CA ILE A 162 -1.24 21.97 -2.52
C ILE A 162 0.04 21.43 -1.88
N ASP A 163 0.44 22.05 -0.77
CA ASP A 163 1.55 21.55 0.04
C ASP A 163 1.01 20.55 1.06
N ILE A 164 1.49 19.31 0.97
CA ILE A 164 1.16 18.28 1.95
C ILE A 164 2.29 18.16 2.96
N LEU A 165 1.97 18.51 4.21
CA LEU A 165 2.81 18.22 5.37
C LEU A 165 2.22 17.03 6.13
N ILE A 166 2.97 15.94 6.20
CA ILE A 166 2.70 14.84 7.12
C ILE A 166 3.81 14.83 8.16
N ASP A 167 3.48 15.27 9.37
CA ASP A 167 4.43 15.45 10.50
C ASP A 167 5.33 14.24 10.71
N GLU A 168 4.80 13.04 10.51
CA GLU A 168 5.50 11.78 10.71
C GLU A 168 6.58 11.50 9.65
N MET A 169 6.48 12.13 8.48
CA MET A 169 7.43 12.00 7.38
C MET A 169 8.48 13.11 7.33
N ASN A 170 8.21 14.27 7.97
CA ASN A 170 9.03 15.49 7.87
C ASN A 170 9.36 15.82 6.40
N HIS A 171 8.34 15.73 5.55
CA HIS A 171 8.45 15.95 4.12
C HIS A 171 7.28 16.80 3.66
N GLU A 172 7.59 17.79 2.84
CA GLU A 172 6.65 18.65 2.15
C GLU A 172 6.71 18.30 0.67
N GLU A 173 5.55 18.05 0.09
CA GLU A 173 5.42 17.81 -1.34
C GLU A 173 4.36 18.73 -1.92
N ASP A 174 4.77 19.52 -2.92
CA ASP A 174 3.91 20.36 -3.73
C ASP A 174 3.24 19.52 -4.84
N ILE A 175 1.91 19.38 -4.81
CA ILE A 175 1.17 18.55 -5.74
C ILE A 175 0.24 19.41 -6.61
N PRO A 176 0.36 19.32 -7.94
CA PRO A 176 -0.56 19.98 -8.85
C PRO A 176 -1.90 19.25 -8.85
N ILE A 177 -2.98 19.95 -8.56
CA ILE A 177 -4.32 19.38 -8.48
C ILE A 177 -5.40 20.38 -8.85
N SER A 178 -6.48 19.93 -9.47
CA SER A 178 -7.68 20.74 -9.69
C SER A 178 -8.93 20.00 -9.21
N HIS A 179 -10.02 20.73 -8.99
CA HIS A 179 -11.30 20.11 -8.62
C HIS A 179 -11.74 19.06 -9.64
N LYS A 180 -11.67 19.40 -10.93
CA LYS A 180 -12.06 18.51 -12.03
C LYS A 180 -11.17 17.27 -12.11
N MET A 181 -9.89 17.39 -11.76
CA MET A 181 -8.97 16.25 -11.70
C MET A 181 -9.44 15.24 -10.64
N ILE A 182 -9.89 15.69 -9.48
CA ILE A 182 -10.37 14.81 -8.38
C ILE A 182 -11.75 14.22 -8.69
N GLU A 183 -12.63 14.98 -9.34
CA GLU A 183 -13.91 14.46 -9.82
C GLU A 183 -13.70 13.34 -10.85
N THR A 184 -12.67 13.46 -11.70
CA THR A 184 -12.34 12.47 -12.72
C THR A 184 -11.58 11.29 -12.13
N TYR A 185 -10.59 11.56 -11.26
CA TYR A 185 -9.73 10.58 -10.62
C TYR A 185 -9.83 10.74 -9.10
N PRO A 186 -10.83 10.12 -8.46
CA PRO A 186 -11.09 10.30 -7.03
C PRO A 186 -10.10 9.53 -6.14
N ALA A 187 -9.15 8.82 -6.73
CA ALA A 187 -7.97 8.25 -6.09
C ALA A 187 -6.74 8.52 -6.97
N MET A 188 -5.69 9.14 -6.41
CA MET A 188 -4.45 9.45 -7.12
C MET A 188 -3.25 9.20 -6.22
N THR A 189 -2.17 8.62 -6.75
CA THR A 189 -0.93 8.39 -5.97
C THR A 189 0.13 9.42 -6.33
N THR A 190 1.03 9.73 -5.41
CA THR A 190 2.16 10.63 -5.67
C THR A 190 3.51 9.94 -5.57
N GLY A 191 3.51 8.64 -5.34
CA GLY A 191 4.73 7.93 -4.91
C GLY A 191 4.83 7.78 -3.40
N ARG A 192 4.35 8.76 -2.64
CA ARG A 192 4.55 8.83 -1.18
C ARG A 192 3.26 8.73 -0.40
N PHE A 193 2.22 9.37 -0.92
CA PHE A 193 0.88 9.34 -0.38
C PHE A 193 -0.10 9.06 -1.51
N THR A 194 -1.31 8.71 -1.12
CA THR A 194 -2.43 8.58 -2.04
C THR A 194 -3.55 9.47 -1.57
N LEU A 195 -4.00 10.30 -2.50
CA LEU A 195 -5.06 11.27 -2.34
C LEU A 195 -6.37 10.60 -2.67
N PHE A 196 -7.32 10.68 -1.75
CA PHE A 196 -8.66 10.17 -1.92
C PHE A 196 -9.68 11.29 -1.80
N ALA A 197 -10.64 11.31 -2.72
CA ALA A 197 -11.90 12.00 -2.51
C ALA A 197 -12.63 11.37 -1.31
N PRO A 198 -13.39 12.15 -0.50
CA PRO A 198 -14.06 11.65 0.69
C PRO A 198 -14.92 10.41 0.46
N ALA A 199 -15.69 10.37 -0.62
CA ALA A 199 -16.56 9.23 -0.94
C ALA A 199 -15.77 7.93 -1.18
N VAL A 200 -14.62 8.00 -1.85
CA VAL A 200 -13.75 6.82 -2.06
C VAL A 200 -13.05 6.44 -0.76
N PHE A 201 -12.59 7.45 0.01
CA PHE A 201 -11.96 7.21 1.29
C PHE A 201 -12.89 6.48 2.27
N GLU A 202 -14.16 6.87 2.36
CA GLU A 202 -15.16 6.21 3.21
C GLU A 202 -15.30 4.72 2.89
N ILE A 203 -15.19 4.33 1.62
CA ILE A 203 -15.28 2.93 1.17
C ILE A 203 -14.04 2.14 1.59
N ILE A 204 -12.84 2.69 1.39
CA ILE A 204 -11.59 1.95 1.66
C ILE A 204 -11.18 2.00 3.15
N SER A 205 -11.59 3.03 3.88
CA SER A 205 -11.15 3.28 5.25
C SER A 205 -11.40 2.13 6.25
N PRO A 206 -12.47 1.32 6.14
CA PRO A 206 -12.69 0.18 7.03
C PRO A 206 -11.70 -0.97 6.79
N PHE A 207 -11.03 -0.98 5.63
CA PHE A 207 -10.07 -2.02 5.23
C PHE A 207 -8.61 -1.62 5.49
N LEU A 208 -8.37 -0.35 5.85
CA LEU A 208 -7.03 0.15 6.15
C LEU A 208 -6.57 -0.34 7.52
N ASP A 209 -5.35 -0.87 7.54
CA ASP A 209 -4.63 -1.14 8.78
C ASP A 209 -4.05 0.18 9.33
N TRP A 210 -4.77 0.82 10.24
CA TRP A 210 -4.35 2.08 10.86
C TRP A 210 -3.12 1.95 11.76
N ASP A 211 -2.65 0.75 12.10
CA ASP A 211 -1.35 0.58 12.72
C ASP A 211 -0.21 0.84 11.71
N TYR A 212 -0.48 0.60 10.42
CA TYR A 212 0.46 0.76 9.32
C TYR A 212 0.33 2.08 8.56
N PHE A 213 -0.89 2.62 8.47
CA PHE A 213 -1.19 3.85 7.73
C PHE A 213 -1.48 5.04 8.64
N VAL A 214 -1.19 6.23 8.15
CA VAL A 214 -1.64 7.51 8.71
C VAL A 214 -2.42 8.26 7.64
N LYS A 215 -3.29 9.17 8.06
CA LYS A 215 -3.98 10.08 7.16
C LYS A 215 -3.85 11.53 7.61
N THR A 216 -4.00 12.44 6.65
CA THR A 216 -4.24 13.87 6.89
C THR A 216 -5.36 14.37 5.99
N GLU A 217 -6.12 15.35 6.46
CA GLU A 217 -7.15 16.04 5.68
C GLU A 217 -6.57 17.30 5.07
N LEU A 218 -6.93 17.57 3.82
CA LEU A 218 -6.43 18.70 3.04
C LEU A 218 -7.61 19.52 2.53
N GLU A 219 -7.45 20.84 2.52
CA GLU A 219 -8.38 21.77 1.87
C GLU A 219 -7.75 22.30 0.59
N ILE A 220 -8.52 22.24 -0.50
CA ILE A 220 -8.20 22.78 -1.84
C ILE A 220 -9.14 23.93 -2.17
#